data_AF-A0A7K2Q3R4-F1
#
_entry.id   AF-A0A7K2Q3R4-F1
#
_cell.length_a   1.000
_cell.length_b   1.000
_cell.length_c   1.000
_cell.angle_alpha   90.00
_cell.angle_beta   90.00
_cell.angle_gamma   90.00
#
_symmetry.space_group_name_H-M   'P 1'
#
loop_
_entity.id
_entity.type
_entity.pdbx_description
1 polymer ?
#
loop_
_entity_poly.entity_id
_entity_poly.type
_entity_poly.pdbx_seq_one_letter_code
_entity_poly.pdbx_strand_id
1 'polypeptide(L)'
;MDEPRSTRRDHGRNLPIATSLAALIAGGCMVSASAGQSPPDQAARDGTAVSQLAEPGTTLTPAKVSADTSKAAANAERQVCAEDARWMRLRFTGPTLRGDDTATLTGSSGDTCTLTFRNGGGREFFTRAFNGGCVTVTPTLTQAGSGYSIDAYQSGRQALAAASVRIAAVGDICGEACNQAAPLVSAMAPAAVFTAGDNAYESGTLSEFNGAYDKNWGKFNSIVHPVPGNHEHKTSGAKGYFDYYQGKGVETRDRDKGYYSVDIGDW
;
A
#
# COMPACT_ATOMS: atom_id res chain seq x y z
N MET A 1 -23.39 49.71 36.48
CA MET A 1 -23.31 50.89 35.60
C MET A 1 -21.90 51.44 35.79
N ASP A 2 -20.94 51.38 34.88
CA ASP A 2 -20.88 51.02 33.46
C ASP A 2 -19.44 50.58 33.11
N GLU A 3 -19.31 49.69 32.12
CA GLU A 3 -18.09 49.39 31.34
C GLU A 3 -17.78 50.53 30.30
N PRO A 4 -16.77 50.48 29.41
CA PRO A 4 -15.42 49.84 29.42
C PRO A 4 -14.32 50.77 28.80
N ARG A 5 -13.05 50.30 28.73
CA ARG A 5 -12.21 50.53 27.53
C ARG A 5 -11.12 49.47 27.33
N SER A 6 -11.20 48.87 26.14
CA SER A 6 -10.33 47.94 25.44
C SER A 6 -8.88 48.38 25.27
N THR A 7 -7.94 47.44 25.41
CA THR A 7 -6.79 47.31 24.49
C THR A 7 -6.52 45.83 24.20
N ARG A 8 -6.89 45.38 22.99
CA ARG A 8 -6.40 44.14 22.36
C ARG A 8 -4.88 44.24 22.18
N ARG A 9 -4.14 43.20 22.58
CA ARG A 9 -2.83 42.88 22.00
C ARG A 9 -3.03 41.68 21.08
N ASP A 10 -3.00 41.93 19.78
CA ASP A 10 -2.77 40.88 18.78
C ASP A 10 -1.37 40.29 19.02
N HIS A 11 -1.31 38.98 19.25
CA HIS A 11 -0.09 38.21 19.09
C HIS A 11 -0.21 37.45 17.78
N GLY A 12 0.28 38.07 16.72
CA GLY A 12 0.53 37.42 15.44
C GLY A 12 1.52 36.28 15.64
N ARG A 13 1.01 35.05 15.73
CA ARG A 13 1.82 33.85 15.54
C ARG A 13 1.97 33.62 14.04
N ASN A 14 3.08 34.10 13.49
CA ASN A 14 3.58 33.62 12.22
C ASN A 14 3.92 32.13 12.37
N LEU A 15 3.07 31.23 11.86
CA LEU A 15 3.45 29.85 11.62
C LEU A 15 4.45 29.84 10.45
N PRO A 16 5.68 29.33 10.61
CA PRO A 16 6.52 29.05 9.46
C PRO A 16 5.92 27.86 8.72
N ILE A 17 5.49 28.10 7.48
CA ILE A 17 5.23 27.04 6.50
C ILE A 17 6.60 26.44 6.17
N ALA A 18 6.90 25.28 6.76
CA ALA A 18 8.05 24.48 6.38
C ALA A 18 7.74 23.77 5.06
N THR A 19 8.04 24.41 3.94
CA THR A 19 8.20 23.72 2.65
C THR A 19 9.49 22.93 2.69
N SER A 20 9.40 21.67 3.09
CA SER A 20 10.50 20.71 2.95
C SER A 20 10.64 20.33 1.47
N LEU A 21 11.66 20.88 0.82
CA LEU A 21 12.14 20.40 -0.47
C LEU A 21 12.82 19.04 -0.22
N ALA A 22 12.13 17.94 -0.54
CA ALA A 22 12.75 16.62 -0.51
C ALA A 22 13.75 16.52 -1.67
N ALA A 23 15.04 16.51 -1.35
CA ALA A 23 16.09 16.22 -2.32
C ALA A 23 15.92 14.79 -2.86
N LEU A 24 15.92 14.63 -4.19
CA LEU A 24 16.02 13.32 -4.83
C LEU A 24 17.35 12.67 -4.43
N ILE A 25 17.29 11.77 -3.47
CA ILE A 25 18.31 10.73 -3.29
C ILE A 25 17.98 9.65 -4.32
N ALA A 26 18.95 9.29 -5.15
CA ALA A 26 18.86 8.11 -6.01
C ALA A 26 18.60 6.87 -5.14
N GLY A 27 17.31 6.50 -5.04
CA GLY A 27 16.84 5.46 -4.14
C GLY A 27 17.17 4.08 -4.69
N GLY A 28 18.23 3.47 -4.16
CA GLY A 28 18.33 2.01 -4.16
C GLY A 28 17.21 1.45 -3.30
N CYS A 29 16.27 0.75 -3.91
CA CYS A 29 15.17 0.10 -3.20
C CYS A 29 15.71 -1.13 -2.47
N MET A 30 15.98 -1.02 -1.17
CA MET A 30 16.12 -2.18 -0.29
C MET A 30 14.79 -2.36 0.45
N VAL A 31 14.05 -3.41 0.10
CA VAL A 31 12.98 -3.91 0.96
C VAL A 31 13.64 -4.73 2.07
N SER A 32 13.95 -4.07 3.20
CA SER A 32 14.49 -4.73 4.38
C SER A 32 13.34 -5.16 5.31
N ALA A 33 13.05 -6.45 5.38
CA ALA A 33 12.26 -6.99 6.49
C ALA A 33 13.17 -7.09 7.73
N SER A 34 12.76 -6.49 8.84
CA SER A 34 13.52 -6.41 10.10
C SER A 34 13.91 -7.78 10.65
N ALA A 35 15.14 -7.88 11.14
CA ALA A 35 15.72 -9.08 11.73
C ALA A 35 15.12 -9.42 13.10
N GLY A 36 14.83 -10.70 13.30
CA GLY A 36 14.49 -11.29 14.60
C GLY A 36 14.31 -12.80 14.48
N GLN A 37 15.40 -13.54 14.76
CA GLN A 37 15.50 -14.99 15.06
C GLN A 37 14.79 -16.00 14.14
N SER A 38 15.57 -16.87 13.51
CA SER A 38 15.11 -18.00 12.70
C SER A 38 14.21 -18.98 13.48
N PRO A 39 13.07 -19.41 12.90
CA PRO A 39 12.45 -20.70 13.21
C PRO A 39 12.39 -21.63 11.99
N PRO A 40 12.11 -22.93 12.21
CA PRO A 40 12.40 -24.02 11.27
C PRO A 40 11.34 -24.18 10.16
N ASP A 41 11.76 -24.87 9.10
CA ASP A 41 11.01 -25.41 7.97
C ASP A 41 10.13 -24.45 7.13
N GLN A 42 10.59 -24.27 5.89
CA GLN A 42 9.87 -23.62 4.80
C GLN A 42 8.71 -24.50 4.32
N ALA A 43 7.61 -24.49 5.08
CA ALA A 43 6.31 -24.68 4.47
C ALA A 43 6.01 -23.39 3.67
N ALA A 44 5.75 -23.54 2.37
CA ALA A 44 5.32 -22.46 1.49
C ALA A 44 4.17 -21.70 2.16
N ARG A 45 4.43 -20.45 2.55
CA ARG A 45 3.40 -19.56 3.06
C ARG A 45 2.47 -19.26 1.89
N ASP A 46 1.22 -19.63 2.05
CA ASP A 46 0.16 -19.47 1.06
C ASP A 46 0.19 -18.06 0.46
N GLY A 47 0.24 -17.99 -0.87
CA GLY A 47 0.57 -16.80 -1.66
C GLY A 47 -0.53 -15.76 -1.63
N THR A 48 -0.66 -15.02 -0.53
CA THR A 48 -1.62 -13.91 -0.45
C THR A 48 -1.09 -12.76 -1.31
N ALA A 49 -1.78 -12.49 -2.43
CA ALA A 49 -1.51 -11.31 -3.24
C ALA A 49 -1.66 -10.05 -2.39
N VAL A 50 -0.69 -9.14 -2.48
CA VAL A 50 -0.85 -7.80 -1.90
C VAL A 50 -1.89 -7.06 -2.74
N SER A 51 -2.91 -6.51 -2.10
CA SER A 51 -3.91 -5.69 -2.80
C SER A 51 -3.21 -4.46 -3.38
N GLN A 52 -3.43 -4.16 -4.67
CA GLN A 52 -2.87 -2.99 -5.34
C GLN A 52 -4.01 -2.08 -5.81
N LEU A 53 -4.15 -0.92 -5.18
CA LEU A 53 -4.97 0.17 -5.72
C LEU A 53 -4.11 0.99 -6.69
N ALA A 54 -4.56 1.14 -7.92
CA ALA A 54 -3.84 1.91 -8.94
C ALA A 54 -4.35 3.36 -9.04
N GLU A 55 -3.52 4.23 -9.63
CA GLU A 55 -3.89 5.60 -9.97
C GLU A 55 -5.09 5.63 -10.92
N PRO A 56 -5.93 6.68 -10.85
CA PRO A 56 -6.97 6.91 -11.85
C PRO A 56 -6.41 6.91 -13.28
N GLY A 57 -7.12 6.24 -14.20
CA GLY A 57 -6.70 6.13 -15.60
C GLY A 57 -5.65 5.04 -15.88
N THR A 58 -5.29 4.24 -14.88
CA THR A 58 -4.45 3.05 -15.07
C THR A 58 -5.17 1.97 -15.86
N THR A 59 -4.47 1.38 -16.83
CA THR A 59 -4.92 0.20 -17.57
C THR A 59 -4.18 -1.04 -17.08
N LEU A 60 -4.92 -2.09 -16.70
CA LEU A 60 -4.39 -3.41 -16.38
C LEU A 60 -4.46 -4.30 -17.63
N THR A 61 -3.33 -4.84 -18.06
CA THR A 61 -3.24 -5.67 -19.27
C THR A 61 -2.58 -7.02 -18.96
N PRO A 62 -3.12 -8.14 -19.46
CA PRO A 62 -2.47 -9.45 -19.33
C PRO A 62 -1.10 -9.49 -20.02
N ALA A 63 -0.19 -10.27 -19.45
CA ALA A 63 1.14 -10.57 -19.98
C ALA A 63 1.44 -12.06 -19.81
N LYS A 64 2.47 -12.54 -20.50
CA LYS A 64 2.92 -13.94 -20.36
C LYS A 64 4.43 -14.01 -20.53
N VAL A 65 5.15 -13.53 -19.52
CA VAL A 65 6.62 -13.56 -19.48
C VAL A 65 7.06 -14.44 -18.32
N SER A 66 8.01 -15.35 -18.55
CA SER A 66 8.58 -16.16 -17.48
C SER A 66 10.01 -16.60 -17.77
N ALA A 67 10.72 -16.89 -16.70
CA ALA A 67 12.07 -17.45 -16.72
C ALA A 67 12.22 -18.43 -15.56
N ASP A 68 12.93 -19.52 -15.79
CA ASP A 68 13.31 -20.45 -14.73
C ASP A 68 14.56 -21.23 -15.14
N THR A 69 15.30 -21.76 -14.16
CA THR A 69 16.56 -22.46 -14.38
C THR A 69 16.45 -23.77 -15.16
N SER A 70 15.24 -24.30 -15.41
CA SER A 70 15.06 -25.50 -16.23
C SER A 70 15.11 -25.18 -17.74
N LYS A 71 15.00 -23.90 -18.12
CA LYS A 71 15.02 -23.44 -19.50
C LYS A 71 16.42 -23.03 -19.95
N ALA A 72 16.81 -23.38 -21.17
CA ALA A 72 18.10 -22.99 -21.76
C ALA A 72 18.32 -21.46 -21.81
N ALA A 73 17.22 -20.69 -21.94
CA ALA A 73 17.23 -19.23 -21.96
C ALA A 73 16.83 -18.62 -20.59
N ALA A 74 17.16 -19.27 -19.47
CA ALA A 74 16.83 -18.79 -18.13
C ALA A 74 17.26 -17.32 -17.94
N ASN A 75 18.49 -16.98 -18.35
CA ASN A 75 19.09 -15.65 -18.16
C ASN A 75 18.93 -14.71 -19.37
N ALA A 76 18.07 -15.03 -20.33
CA ALA A 76 17.79 -14.12 -21.44
C ALA A 76 17.00 -12.89 -20.98
N GLU A 77 17.32 -11.72 -21.54
CA GLU A 77 16.53 -10.51 -21.30
C GLU A 77 15.13 -10.65 -21.90
N ARG A 78 14.14 -10.10 -21.20
CA ARG A 78 12.75 -10.08 -21.64
C ARG A 78 12.21 -8.67 -21.48
N GLN A 79 11.50 -8.17 -22.48
CA GLN A 79 10.91 -6.83 -22.45
C GLN A 79 9.39 -6.90 -22.48
N VAL A 80 8.75 -6.10 -21.65
CA VAL A 80 7.30 -5.89 -21.63
C VAL A 80 7.04 -4.44 -22.00
N CYS A 81 6.21 -4.20 -23.01
CA CYS A 81 5.88 -2.87 -23.50
C CYS A 81 4.38 -2.63 -23.57
N ALA A 82 3.99 -1.37 -23.41
CA ALA A 82 2.64 -0.88 -23.62
C ALA A 82 2.70 0.36 -24.53
N GLU A 83 1.89 0.36 -25.58
CA GLU A 83 1.79 1.48 -26.51
C GLU A 83 1.23 2.72 -25.79
N ASP A 84 1.80 3.89 -26.10
CA ASP A 84 1.47 5.19 -25.49
C ASP A 84 1.64 5.29 -23.96
N ALA A 85 2.20 4.28 -23.32
CA ALA A 85 2.42 4.31 -21.88
C ALA A 85 3.56 5.28 -21.54
N ARG A 86 3.30 6.11 -20.52
CA ARG A 86 4.28 7.01 -19.89
C ARG A 86 4.92 6.37 -18.67
N TRP A 87 4.30 5.33 -18.12
CA TRP A 87 4.85 4.52 -17.04
C TRP A 87 4.23 3.12 -17.03
N MET A 88 4.91 2.16 -16.40
CA MET A 88 4.45 0.78 -16.25
C MET A 88 4.80 0.16 -14.89
N ARG A 89 3.94 -0.72 -14.37
CA ARG A 89 4.25 -1.67 -13.27
C ARG A 89 4.09 -3.10 -13.77
N LEU A 90 5.03 -3.99 -13.46
CA LEU A 90 4.89 -5.40 -13.82
C LEU A 90 4.32 -6.17 -12.62
N ARG A 91 3.35 -7.06 -12.87
CA ARG A 91 2.84 -7.98 -11.84
C ARG A 91 3.67 -9.26 -11.85
N PHE A 92 4.40 -9.52 -10.78
CA PHE A 92 5.06 -10.79 -10.57
C PHE A 92 4.12 -11.75 -9.86
N THR A 93 4.08 -13.00 -10.32
CA THR A 93 3.34 -14.09 -9.67
C THR A 93 4.28 -15.22 -9.30
N GLY A 94 4.27 -15.57 -8.01
CA GLY A 94 5.04 -16.68 -7.46
C GLY A 94 6.54 -16.72 -7.80
N PRO A 95 7.31 -15.60 -7.78
CA PRO A 95 8.73 -15.65 -8.04
C PRO A 95 9.44 -16.44 -6.93
N THR A 96 10.44 -17.22 -7.32
CA THR A 96 11.21 -18.09 -6.43
C THR A 96 12.70 -17.85 -6.56
N LEU A 97 13.18 -16.59 -6.52
CA LEU A 97 14.63 -16.37 -6.58
C LEU A 97 15.29 -16.88 -5.30
N ARG A 98 16.28 -17.77 -5.42
CA ARG A 98 16.96 -18.41 -4.30
C ARG A 98 18.40 -17.90 -4.18
N GLY A 99 18.90 -17.85 -2.94
CA GLY A 99 20.27 -17.42 -2.66
C GLY A 99 20.52 -16.00 -3.15
N ASP A 100 21.52 -15.84 -4.02
CA ASP A 100 21.91 -14.56 -4.61
C ASP A 100 21.30 -14.31 -6.00
N ASP A 101 20.32 -15.13 -6.41
CA ASP A 101 19.64 -14.92 -7.69
C ASP A 101 18.82 -13.62 -7.69
N THR A 102 18.83 -12.94 -8.82
CA THR A 102 18.23 -11.60 -8.96
C THR A 102 17.43 -11.45 -10.25
N ALA A 103 16.54 -10.46 -10.27
CA ALA A 103 15.93 -9.96 -11.49
C ALA A 103 16.04 -8.43 -11.49
N THR A 104 16.85 -7.88 -12.39
CA THR A 104 16.98 -6.44 -12.56
C THR A 104 15.98 -5.96 -13.60
N LEU A 105 15.15 -5.01 -13.21
CA LEU A 105 14.21 -4.33 -14.07
C LEU A 105 14.76 -2.97 -14.45
N THR A 106 14.64 -2.62 -15.72
CA THR A 106 15.04 -1.32 -16.27
C THR A 106 13.91 -0.75 -17.09
N GLY A 107 13.36 0.39 -16.67
CA GLY A 107 12.41 1.16 -17.45
C GLY A 107 13.07 1.73 -18.70
N SER A 108 12.29 1.92 -19.77
CA SER A 108 12.77 2.54 -21.02
C SER A 108 13.31 3.97 -20.85
N SER A 109 12.95 4.65 -19.76
CA SER A 109 13.52 5.96 -19.39
C SER A 109 14.75 5.85 -18.47
N GLY A 110 15.25 4.64 -18.21
CA GLY A 110 16.52 4.37 -17.54
C GLY A 110 16.45 4.13 -16.04
N ASP A 111 15.27 4.23 -15.41
CA ASP A 111 15.14 3.94 -13.99
C ASP A 111 15.17 2.43 -13.73
N THR A 112 15.86 2.01 -12.67
CA THR A 112 16.15 0.59 -12.42
C THR A 112 15.68 0.12 -11.04
N CYS A 113 15.42 -1.18 -10.92
CA CYS A 113 15.12 -1.83 -9.64
C CYS A 113 15.63 -3.28 -9.70
N THR A 114 16.38 -3.72 -8.70
CA THR A 114 16.83 -5.12 -8.62
C THR A 114 16.04 -5.85 -7.56
N LEU A 115 15.30 -6.87 -7.99
CA LEU A 115 14.58 -7.76 -7.09
C LEU A 115 15.56 -8.80 -6.54
N THR A 116 15.57 -8.92 -5.21
CA THR A 116 16.18 -10.03 -4.48
C THR A 116 15.10 -10.63 -3.57
N PHE A 117 15.12 -11.95 -3.35
CA PHE A 117 14.10 -12.61 -2.52
C PHE A 117 14.76 -13.35 -1.36
N ARG A 118 15.17 -12.59 -0.35
CA ARG A 118 15.77 -13.19 0.85
C ARG A 118 14.75 -13.93 1.73
N ASN A 119 13.48 -13.49 1.75
CA ASN A 119 12.42 -14.01 2.65
C ASN A 119 11.00 -14.07 2.01
N GLY A 120 10.89 -14.15 0.67
CA GLY A 120 9.64 -13.78 -0.02
C GLY A 120 9.24 -14.63 -1.23
N GLY A 121 9.79 -15.83 -1.39
CA GLY A 121 9.39 -16.72 -2.49
C GLY A 121 7.87 -16.98 -2.48
N GLY A 122 7.24 -17.00 -3.66
CA GLY A 122 5.83 -17.36 -3.83
C GLY A 122 4.81 -16.21 -3.67
N ARG A 123 5.25 -14.96 -3.45
CA ARG A 123 4.33 -13.82 -3.32
C ARG A 123 3.91 -13.23 -4.67
N GLU A 124 2.71 -12.68 -4.73
CA GLU A 124 2.25 -11.90 -5.88
C GLU A 124 2.23 -10.41 -5.53
N PHE A 125 2.78 -9.58 -6.42
CA PHE A 125 2.88 -8.13 -6.21
C PHE A 125 3.07 -7.40 -7.54
N PHE A 126 2.72 -6.12 -7.56
CA PHE A 126 3.17 -5.21 -8.60
C PHE A 126 4.48 -4.55 -8.18
N THR A 127 5.39 -4.34 -9.12
CA THR A 127 6.56 -3.50 -8.87
C THR A 127 6.13 -2.04 -8.66
N ARG A 128 7.04 -1.19 -8.13
CA ARG A 128 6.93 0.26 -8.33
C ARG A 128 6.73 0.62 -9.81
N ALA A 129 6.20 1.80 -10.10
CA ALA A 129 6.13 2.27 -11.48
C ALA A 129 7.51 2.59 -12.04
N PHE A 130 7.74 2.21 -13.29
CA PHE A 130 8.90 2.57 -14.09
C PHE A 130 8.52 3.64 -15.11
N ASN A 131 9.43 4.57 -15.40
CA ASN A 131 9.16 5.60 -16.40
C ASN A 131 9.33 5.05 -17.83
N GLY A 132 8.43 5.50 -18.70
CA GLY A 132 8.36 5.11 -20.11
C GLY A 132 7.46 3.90 -20.37
N GLY A 133 7.39 3.52 -21.65
CA GLY A 133 6.42 2.53 -22.15
C GLY A 133 6.93 1.11 -22.28
N CYS A 134 8.15 0.83 -21.79
CA CYS A 134 8.68 -0.53 -21.71
C CYS A 134 9.46 -0.75 -20.41
N VAL A 135 9.48 -2.00 -19.94
CA VAL A 135 10.35 -2.48 -18.86
C VAL A 135 11.08 -3.73 -19.33
N THR A 136 12.40 -3.70 -19.26
CA THR A 136 13.27 -4.85 -19.54
C THR A 136 13.62 -5.55 -18.23
N VAL A 137 13.46 -6.87 -18.20
CA VAL A 137 13.82 -7.76 -17.09
C VAL A 137 15.06 -8.55 -17.48
N THR A 138 16.15 -8.34 -16.75
CA THR A 138 17.44 -9.01 -16.90
C THR A 138 17.68 -9.88 -15.66
N PRO A 139 17.43 -11.20 -15.76
CA PRO A 139 17.59 -12.09 -14.62
C PRO A 139 18.99 -12.70 -14.52
N THR A 140 19.41 -12.94 -13.29
CA THR A 140 20.60 -13.72 -12.93
C THR A 140 20.13 -14.90 -12.08
N LEU A 141 19.88 -16.04 -12.73
CA LEU A 141 19.40 -17.28 -12.12
C LEU A 141 20.52 -18.32 -12.18
N THR A 142 20.97 -18.76 -11.01
CA THR A 142 22.07 -19.72 -10.83
C THR A 142 21.64 -20.92 -10.00
N GLN A 143 20.61 -20.78 -9.16
CA GLN A 143 20.16 -21.83 -8.25
C GLN A 143 18.99 -22.63 -8.82
N ALA A 144 19.07 -23.96 -8.73
CA ALA A 144 18.00 -24.84 -9.18
C ALA A 144 16.67 -24.50 -8.49
N GLY A 145 15.62 -24.34 -9.28
CA GLY A 145 14.29 -23.96 -8.81
C GLY A 145 14.05 -22.45 -8.72
N SER A 146 15.04 -21.64 -9.12
CA SER A 146 14.84 -20.21 -9.30
C SER A 146 14.07 -19.90 -10.58
N GLY A 147 13.18 -18.92 -10.47
CA GLY A 147 12.39 -18.44 -11.59
C GLY A 147 11.41 -17.34 -11.20
N TYR A 148 10.73 -16.79 -12.19
CA TYR A 148 9.65 -15.82 -12.03
C TYR A 148 8.64 -15.94 -13.15
N SER A 149 7.42 -15.47 -12.87
CA SER A 149 6.38 -15.26 -13.88
C SER A 149 5.84 -13.83 -13.76
N ILE A 150 5.51 -13.24 -14.90
CA ILE A 150 4.82 -11.97 -15.04
C ILE A 150 3.57 -12.24 -15.88
N ASP A 151 2.41 -12.06 -15.25
CA ASP A 151 1.11 -12.42 -15.84
C ASP A 151 0.26 -11.20 -16.21
N ALA A 152 0.66 -10.01 -15.78
CA ALA A 152 0.01 -8.75 -16.13
C ALA A 152 0.95 -7.56 -15.95
N TYR A 153 0.53 -6.40 -16.45
CA TYR A 153 1.14 -5.11 -16.14
C TYR A 153 0.07 -4.03 -16.00
N GLN A 154 0.37 -3.02 -15.18
CA GLN A 154 -0.35 -1.75 -15.14
C GLN A 154 0.40 -0.73 -15.99
N SER A 155 -0.33 0.17 -16.65
CA SER A 155 0.25 1.29 -17.39
C SER A 155 -0.64 2.51 -17.37
N GLY A 156 -0.03 3.70 -17.49
CA GLY A 156 -0.76 4.96 -17.59
C GLY A 156 -0.23 5.86 -18.69
N ARG A 157 -1.13 6.68 -19.26
CA ARG A 157 -0.82 7.63 -20.34
C ARG A 157 -0.44 9.03 -19.85
N GLN A 158 -0.71 9.33 -18.58
CA GLN A 158 -0.25 10.55 -17.93
C GLN A 158 1.17 10.34 -17.41
N ALA A 159 1.96 11.42 -17.35
CA ALA A 159 3.28 11.36 -16.72
C ALA A 159 3.17 10.81 -15.28
N LEU A 160 4.12 9.98 -14.85
CA LEU A 160 4.07 9.35 -13.53
C LEU A 160 3.96 10.38 -12.40
N ALA A 161 4.69 11.50 -12.50
CA ALA A 161 4.62 12.60 -11.54
C ALA A 161 3.24 13.29 -11.45
N ALA A 162 2.41 13.16 -12.49
CA ALA A 162 1.03 13.66 -12.50
C ALA A 162 0.00 12.58 -12.11
N ALA A 163 0.39 11.30 -12.17
CA ALA A 163 -0.41 10.18 -11.73
C ALA A 163 -0.33 10.08 -10.19
N SER A 164 -1.07 10.95 -9.50
CA SER A 164 -1.04 11.00 -8.03
C SER A 164 -2.21 10.23 -7.41
N VAL A 165 -1.93 9.43 -6.39
CA VAL A 165 -2.95 8.95 -5.45
C VAL A 165 -2.97 9.83 -4.21
N ARG A 166 -4.16 10.19 -3.75
CA ARG A 166 -4.34 10.85 -2.45
C ARG A 166 -4.88 9.87 -1.43
N ILE A 167 -4.16 9.77 -0.32
CA ILE A 167 -4.51 8.92 0.81
C ILE A 167 -4.78 9.84 2.01
N ALA A 168 -5.81 9.53 2.78
CA ALA A 168 -6.02 10.14 4.10
C ALA A 168 -5.67 9.12 5.18
N ALA A 169 -4.88 9.52 6.18
CA ALA A 169 -4.57 8.69 7.34
C ALA A 169 -4.99 9.41 8.61
N VAL A 170 -5.73 8.71 9.47
CA VAL A 170 -6.32 9.25 10.71
C VAL A 170 -6.27 8.17 11.79
N GLY A 171 -6.36 8.56 13.06
CA GLY A 171 -6.48 7.66 14.22
C GLY A 171 -7.31 8.34 15.29
N ASP A 172 -7.79 7.59 16.27
CA ASP A 172 -8.56 8.14 17.40
C ASP A 172 -9.78 8.96 16.91
N ILE A 173 -10.55 8.35 16.01
CA ILE A 173 -11.47 9.09 15.13
C ILE A 173 -12.90 9.21 15.65
N CYS A 174 -13.21 8.60 16.80
CA CYS A 174 -14.53 8.59 17.41
C CYS A 174 -14.46 8.86 18.92
N GLY A 175 -15.54 8.58 19.65
CA GLY A 175 -15.75 9.05 21.02
C GLY A 175 -16.70 10.25 21.05
N GLU A 176 -16.43 11.24 21.90
CA GLU A 176 -17.27 12.45 22.00
C GLU A 176 -17.28 13.28 20.70
N ALA A 177 -16.23 13.18 19.87
CA ALA A 177 -16.00 14.01 18.69
C ALA A 177 -16.02 13.24 17.36
N CYS A 178 -16.88 12.23 17.22
CA CYS A 178 -16.89 11.30 16.08
C CYS A 178 -17.23 11.92 14.70
N ASN A 179 -17.68 13.18 14.66
CA ASN A 179 -18.11 13.88 13.45
C ASN A 179 -17.14 14.96 12.95
N GLN A 180 -16.01 15.21 13.65
CA GLN A 180 -15.15 16.36 13.35
C GLN A 180 -14.19 16.12 12.20
N ALA A 181 -13.53 14.96 12.16
CA ALA A 181 -12.53 14.65 11.14
C ALA A 181 -13.13 14.14 9.82
N ALA A 182 -14.28 13.46 9.86
CA ALA A 182 -14.91 12.89 8.67
C ALA A 182 -15.24 13.92 7.56
N PRO A 183 -15.68 15.17 7.84
CA PRO A 183 -15.84 16.21 6.82
C PRO A 183 -14.51 16.64 6.17
N LEU A 184 -13.43 16.73 6.96
CA LEU A 184 -12.10 17.12 6.47
C LEU A 184 -11.53 16.05 5.53
N VAL A 185 -11.62 14.78 5.92
CA VAL A 185 -11.24 13.64 5.07
C VAL A 185 -12.08 13.62 3.78
N SER A 186 -13.39 13.88 3.89
CA SER A 186 -14.26 13.95 2.71
C SER A 186 -13.86 15.06 1.74
N ALA A 187 -13.49 16.24 2.25
CA ALA A 187 -13.07 17.38 1.45
C ALA A 187 -11.74 17.14 0.71
N MET A 188 -10.91 16.22 1.19
CA MET A 188 -9.69 15.81 0.49
C MET A 188 -9.97 14.98 -0.76
N ALA A 189 -11.14 14.36 -0.89
CA ALA A 189 -11.46 13.38 -1.93
C ALA A 189 -10.38 12.29 -2.10
N PRO A 190 -10.05 11.54 -1.04
CA PRO A 190 -9.00 10.52 -1.10
C PRO A 190 -9.46 9.29 -1.90
N ALA A 191 -8.50 8.59 -2.50
CA ALA A 191 -8.71 7.28 -3.10
C ALA A 191 -8.77 6.17 -2.04
N ALA A 192 -8.12 6.38 -0.89
CA ALA A 192 -8.07 5.45 0.23
C ALA A 192 -7.99 6.18 1.57
N VAL A 193 -8.59 5.59 2.60
CA VAL A 193 -8.55 6.08 3.98
C VAL A 193 -7.93 5.02 4.88
N PHE A 194 -6.85 5.33 5.58
CA PHE A 194 -6.31 4.48 6.64
C PHE A 194 -6.76 4.97 8.00
N THR A 195 -7.24 4.05 8.83
CA THR A 195 -7.56 4.36 10.24
C THR A 195 -6.64 3.56 11.15
N ALA A 196 -5.81 4.27 11.91
CA ALA A 196 -4.69 3.74 12.69
C ALA A 196 -5.10 3.20 14.07
N GLY A 197 -6.30 2.62 14.18
CA GLY A 197 -6.86 2.13 15.44
C GLY A 197 -7.72 3.16 16.16
N ASP A 198 -8.39 2.66 17.20
CA ASP A 198 -9.33 3.40 18.04
C ASP A 198 -10.39 4.11 17.18
N ASN A 199 -11.09 3.26 16.43
CA ASN A 199 -12.07 3.66 15.43
C ASN A 199 -13.44 3.88 16.06
N ALA A 200 -13.81 3.05 17.05
CA ALA A 200 -15.06 3.15 17.77
C ALA A 200 -14.82 3.04 19.28
N TYR A 201 -15.40 3.99 20.02
CA TYR A 201 -15.26 4.14 21.46
C TYR A 201 -16.55 3.77 22.17
N GLU A 202 -16.50 3.31 23.42
CA GLU A 202 -15.31 3.19 24.27
C GLU A 202 -14.60 1.84 24.22
N SER A 203 -15.27 0.80 23.70
CA SER A 203 -14.76 -0.57 23.73
C SER A 203 -14.80 -1.30 22.38
N GLY A 204 -14.99 -0.56 21.28
CA GLY A 204 -15.08 -1.10 19.92
C GLY A 204 -16.11 -2.22 19.76
N THR A 205 -17.22 -2.14 20.50
CA THR A 205 -18.34 -3.08 20.39
C THR A 205 -19.05 -2.91 19.04
N LEU A 206 -19.73 -3.96 18.57
CA LEU A 206 -20.51 -3.88 17.33
C LEU A 206 -21.60 -2.80 17.40
N SER A 207 -22.16 -2.52 18.59
CA SER A 207 -23.15 -1.46 18.79
C SER A 207 -22.55 -0.07 18.59
N GLU A 208 -21.34 0.17 19.10
CA GLU A 208 -20.61 1.44 18.92
C GLU A 208 -20.24 1.66 17.45
N PHE A 209 -19.81 0.59 16.77
CA PHE A 209 -19.56 0.61 15.32
C PHE A 209 -20.83 0.92 14.51
N ASN A 210 -21.94 0.23 14.77
CA ASN A 210 -23.22 0.49 14.07
C ASN A 210 -23.86 1.83 14.45
N GLY A 211 -23.45 2.44 15.56
CA GLY A 211 -23.96 3.70 16.07
C GLY A 211 -23.17 4.90 15.54
N ALA A 212 -22.32 5.47 16.40
CA ALA A 212 -21.61 6.71 16.12
C ALA A 212 -20.63 6.57 14.94
N TYR A 213 -19.95 5.42 14.81
CA TYR A 213 -19.00 5.20 13.73
C TYR A 213 -19.71 5.14 12.37
N ASP A 214 -20.65 4.22 12.14
CA ASP A 214 -21.32 4.04 10.83
C ASP A 214 -22.00 5.34 10.37
N LYS A 215 -22.61 6.08 11.30
CA LYS A 215 -23.26 7.37 11.02
C LYS A 215 -22.30 8.42 10.44
N ASN A 216 -21.03 8.44 10.86
CA ASN A 216 -20.07 9.48 10.49
C ASN A 216 -19.02 9.01 9.48
N TRP A 217 -18.52 7.79 9.67
CA TRP A 217 -17.42 7.18 8.94
C TRP A 217 -17.84 6.05 8.01
N GLY A 218 -19.05 5.50 8.15
CA GLY A 218 -19.54 4.40 7.31
C GLY A 218 -19.56 4.72 5.81
N LYS A 219 -19.66 6.01 5.44
CA LYS A 219 -19.52 6.49 4.05
C LYS A 219 -18.15 6.18 3.42
N PHE A 220 -17.12 5.92 4.21
CA PHE A 220 -15.78 5.58 3.74
C PHE A 220 -15.54 4.07 3.64
N ASN A 221 -16.50 3.21 4.03
CA ASN A 221 -16.31 1.76 4.08
C ASN A 221 -15.80 1.18 2.74
N SER A 222 -16.17 1.75 1.59
CA SER A 222 -15.70 1.26 0.29
C SER A 222 -14.23 1.57 -0.03
N ILE A 223 -13.57 2.45 0.74
CA ILE A 223 -12.18 2.88 0.52
C ILE A 223 -11.34 2.85 1.81
N VAL A 224 -11.88 2.30 2.90
CA VAL A 224 -11.20 2.28 4.19
C VAL A 224 -10.32 1.04 4.33
N HIS A 225 -9.12 1.26 4.85
CA HIS A 225 -8.13 0.26 5.23
C HIS A 225 -7.87 0.44 6.73
N PRO A 226 -8.73 -0.13 7.59
CA PRO A 226 -8.66 0.06 9.02
C PRO A 226 -7.69 -0.92 9.67
N VAL A 227 -7.17 -0.59 10.85
CA VAL A 227 -6.56 -1.54 11.80
C VAL A 227 -7.22 -1.36 13.18
N PRO A 228 -7.26 -2.41 14.03
CA PRO A 228 -7.77 -2.27 15.40
C PRO A 228 -6.73 -1.61 16.32
N GLY A 229 -7.20 -0.80 17.28
CA GLY A 229 -6.41 -0.24 18.36
C GLY A 229 -6.73 -0.88 19.71
N ASN A 230 -6.23 -0.29 20.81
CA ASN A 230 -6.47 -0.83 22.15
C ASN A 230 -7.94 -0.70 22.60
N HIS A 231 -8.69 0.30 22.12
CA HIS A 231 -10.12 0.41 22.43
C HIS A 231 -10.92 -0.71 21.80
N GLU A 232 -10.59 -1.16 20.58
CA GLU A 232 -11.23 -2.34 19.97
C GLU A 232 -10.97 -3.63 20.75
N HIS A 233 -9.78 -3.78 21.33
CA HIS A 233 -9.41 -4.97 22.11
C HIS A 233 -10.04 -5.06 23.51
N LYS A 234 -10.77 -4.02 23.96
CA LYS A 234 -11.63 -4.14 25.16
C LYS A 234 -12.81 -5.07 24.90
N THR A 235 -13.22 -5.22 23.65
CA THR A 235 -14.04 -6.35 23.21
C THR A 235 -13.13 -7.52 22.88
N SER A 236 -13.41 -8.71 23.45
CA SER A 236 -12.58 -9.91 23.25
C SER A 236 -12.28 -10.16 21.76
N GLY A 237 -10.99 -10.28 21.43
CA GLY A 237 -10.51 -10.49 20.06
C GLY A 237 -10.88 -9.39 19.06
N ALA A 238 -11.15 -8.16 19.53
CA ALA A 238 -11.67 -7.06 18.70
C ALA A 238 -12.92 -7.48 17.88
N LYS A 239 -13.79 -8.33 18.46
CA LYS A 239 -14.91 -8.94 17.73
C LYS A 239 -15.82 -7.91 17.04
N GLY A 240 -16.12 -6.79 17.70
CA GLY A 240 -16.98 -5.74 17.13
C GLY A 240 -16.40 -5.09 15.88
N TYR A 241 -15.09 -4.80 15.89
CA TYR A 241 -14.34 -4.29 14.74
C TYR A 241 -14.47 -5.22 13.52
N PHE A 242 -14.12 -6.49 13.70
CA PHE A 242 -14.13 -7.44 12.58
C PHE A 242 -15.55 -7.73 12.07
N ASP A 243 -16.53 -7.85 12.98
CA ASP A 243 -17.93 -8.09 12.60
C ASP A 243 -18.49 -6.93 11.78
N TYR A 244 -18.20 -5.69 12.17
CA TYR A 244 -18.67 -4.51 11.46
C TYR A 244 -18.01 -4.40 10.08
N TYR A 245 -16.67 -4.36 10.02
CA TYR A 245 -15.97 -4.10 8.76
C TYR A 245 -16.18 -5.22 7.74
N GLN A 246 -16.04 -6.49 8.14
CA GLN A 246 -16.29 -7.61 7.23
C GLN A 246 -17.77 -7.69 6.83
N GLY A 247 -18.69 -7.38 7.75
CA GLY A 247 -20.12 -7.26 7.44
C GLY A 247 -20.46 -6.16 6.44
N LYS A 248 -19.61 -5.12 6.34
CA LYS A 248 -19.70 -4.04 5.34
C LYS A 248 -18.87 -4.33 4.09
N GLY A 249 -18.27 -5.53 3.96
CA GLY A 249 -17.43 -5.92 2.83
C GLY A 249 -16.03 -5.31 2.84
N VAL A 250 -15.60 -4.75 3.97
CA VAL A 250 -14.25 -4.18 4.14
C VAL A 250 -13.26 -5.30 4.44
N GLU A 251 -12.16 -5.31 3.70
CA GLU A 251 -11.13 -6.34 3.84
C GLU A 251 -10.22 -6.04 5.03
N THR A 252 -10.42 -6.77 6.13
CA THR A 252 -9.56 -6.70 7.32
C THR A 252 -8.60 -7.89 7.44
N ARG A 253 -8.54 -8.74 6.40
CA ARG A 253 -7.84 -10.04 6.36
C ARG A 253 -8.21 -10.95 7.55
N ASP A 254 -7.36 -11.94 7.84
CA ASP A 254 -7.58 -12.95 8.88
C ASP A 254 -7.76 -12.30 10.26
N ARG A 255 -8.89 -12.63 10.91
CA ARG A 255 -9.28 -12.07 12.22
C ARG A 255 -8.24 -12.31 13.30
N ASP A 256 -7.48 -13.40 13.18
CA ASP A 256 -6.51 -13.82 14.20
C ASP A 256 -5.13 -13.14 14.05
N LYS A 257 -4.91 -12.38 12.96
CA LYS A 257 -3.63 -11.70 12.71
C LYS A 257 -3.67 -10.22 13.11
N GLY A 258 -4.73 -9.50 12.75
CA GLY A 258 -4.86 -8.07 13.04
C GLY A 258 -3.90 -7.16 12.25
N TYR A 259 -3.18 -7.69 11.25
CA TYR A 259 -2.27 -6.95 10.38
C TYR A 259 -2.41 -7.39 8.92
N TYR A 260 -2.09 -6.50 7.98
CA TYR A 260 -2.04 -6.77 6.55
C TYR A 260 -1.15 -5.75 5.83
N SER A 261 -0.93 -5.97 4.54
CA SER A 261 -0.29 -5.00 3.64
C SER A 261 -1.20 -4.71 2.45
N VAL A 262 -1.08 -3.50 1.92
CA VAL A 262 -1.73 -3.01 0.69
C VAL A 262 -0.75 -2.07 0.01
N ASP A 263 -0.73 -2.11 -1.31
CA ASP A 263 0.02 -1.20 -2.16
C ASP A 263 -0.98 -0.19 -2.77
N ILE A 264 -0.65 1.10 -2.73
CA ILE A 264 -1.52 2.17 -3.24
C ILE A 264 -0.71 3.13 -4.09
N GLY A 265 -0.88 3.04 -5.41
CA GLY A 265 0.01 3.70 -6.35
C GLY A 265 1.44 3.23 -6.14
N ASP A 266 2.34 4.16 -5.83
CA ASP A 266 3.75 3.89 -5.52
C ASP A 266 4.05 3.75 -4.01
N TRP A 267 3.01 3.63 -3.16
CA TRP A 267 3.12 3.44 -1.71
C TRP A 267 2.89 2.00 -1.28
#